data_AF-A0A378SRG8-F1
#
_entry.id   AF-A0A378SRG8-F1
#
_cell.length_a   1.000
_cell.length_b   1.000
_cell.length_c   1.000
_cell.angle_alpha   90.00
_cell.angle_beta   90.00
_cell.angle_gamma   90.00
#
_symmetry.space_group_name_H-M   'P 1'
#
loop_
_entity.id
_entity.type
_entity.pdbx_description
1 polymer ?
#
loop_
_entity_poly.entity_id
_entity_poly.type
_entity_poly.pdbx_seq_one_letter_code
_entity_poly.pdbx_strand_id
1 'polypeptide(L)'
;MEAAQAERVCALLDLDTTVAESLQLQPSRGIDPAKLSDPTIYRFHEALAVYGPALKELIHEEFGDGIMSAINFNVDIKRREHPDGDRVVVTFDGKFLDYRW
;
A
#
# COMPACT_ATOMS: atom_id res chain seq x y z
N MET A 1 8.24 2.66 13.83
CA MET A 1 8.44 1.24 14.17
C MET A 1 8.73 1.16 15.66
N GLU A 2 8.36 0.09 16.37
CA GLU A 2 8.73 -0.05 17.80
C GLU A 2 10.24 -0.27 17.96
N ALA A 3 10.81 0.17 19.08
CA ALA A 3 12.27 0.07 19.33
C ALA A 3 12.78 -1.38 19.20
N ALA A 4 12.09 -2.35 19.80
CA ALA A 4 12.45 -3.76 19.71
C ALA A 4 12.42 -4.31 18.28
N GLN A 5 11.56 -3.78 17.40
CA GLN A 5 11.55 -4.17 15.99
C GLN A 5 12.73 -3.53 15.25
N ALA A 6 13.04 -2.26 15.52
CA ALA A 6 14.18 -1.56 14.92
C ALA A 6 15.51 -2.22 15.25
N GLU A 7 15.73 -2.56 16.52
CA GLU A 7 16.94 -3.26 16.98
C GLU A 7 17.10 -4.63 16.31
N ARG A 8 16.01 -5.40 16.19
CA ARG A 8 16.02 -6.69 15.51
C ARG A 8 16.38 -6.56 14.03
N VAL A 9 15.90 -5.52 13.35
CA VAL A 9 16.25 -5.25 11.94
C VAL A 9 17.72 -4.88 11.81
N CYS A 10 18.23 -3.98 12.67
CA CYS A 10 19.63 -3.59 12.66
C CYS A 10 20.56 -4.78 12.93
N ALA A 11 20.23 -5.63 13.92
CA ALA A 11 21.01 -6.83 14.21
C ALA A 11 20.99 -7.85 13.05
N LEU A 12 19.85 -8.01 12.38
CA LEU A 12 19.71 -8.92 11.24
C LEU A 12 20.51 -8.46 10.01
N LEU A 13 20.58 -7.16 9.80
CA LEU A 13 21.20 -6.53 8.62
C LEU A 13 22.61 -5.97 8.89
N ASP A 14 23.15 -6.19 10.09
CA ASP A 14 24.45 -5.66 10.56
C ASP A 14 24.56 -4.12 10.39
N LEU A 15 23.56 -3.40 10.89
CA LEU A 15 23.45 -1.94 10.79
C LEU A 15 23.77 -1.26 12.12
N ASP A 16 24.36 -0.07 12.02
CA ASP A 16 24.67 0.78 13.18
C ASP A 16 23.42 1.20 13.98
N THR A 17 23.61 1.48 15.27
CA THR A 17 22.55 1.88 16.19
C THR A 17 21.84 3.18 15.80
N THR A 18 22.53 4.10 15.11
CA THR A 18 21.92 5.34 14.58
C THR A 18 20.84 5.07 13.52
N VAL A 19 20.91 3.92 12.84
CA VAL A 19 19.85 3.49 11.92
C VAL A 19 18.59 3.08 12.67
N ALA A 20 18.72 2.47 13.86
CA ALA A 20 17.58 2.11 14.69
C ALA A 20 16.79 3.34 15.16
N GLU A 21 17.48 4.45 15.46
CA GLU A 21 16.84 5.73 15.77
C GLU A 21 16.06 6.26 14.56
N SER A 22 16.69 6.26 13.38
CA SER A 22 16.07 6.72 12.13
C SER A 22 14.83 5.91 11.76
N LEU A 23 14.86 4.60 11.97
CA LEU A 23 13.75 3.67 11.72
C LEU A 23 12.54 3.87 12.66
N GLN A 24 12.74 4.51 13.81
CA GLN A 24 11.68 4.82 14.76
C GLN A 24 10.98 6.15 14.46
N LEU A 25 11.62 7.05 13.70
CA LEU A 25 11.03 8.33 13.31
C LEU A 25 9.84 8.14 12.37
N GLN A 26 8.90 9.09 12.42
CA GLN A 26 7.81 9.15 11.46
C GLN A 26 8.39 9.42 10.06
N PRO A 27 8.16 8.54 9.07
CA PRO A 27 8.76 8.73 7.76
C PRO A 27 8.04 9.84 6.99
N SER A 28 8.81 10.60 6.21
CA SER A 28 8.25 11.37 5.10
C SER A 28 7.83 10.41 4.01
N ARG A 29 6.53 10.38 3.70
CA ARG A 29 5.96 9.56 2.63
C ARG A 29 5.73 10.45 1.42
N GLY A 30 6.13 10.00 0.25
CA GLY A 30 5.97 10.77 -0.97
C GLY A 30 6.10 9.90 -2.21
N ILE A 31 5.67 10.46 -3.33
CA ILE A 31 5.82 9.85 -4.65
C ILE A 31 7.15 10.34 -5.21
N ASP A 32 8.04 9.41 -5.53
CA ASP A 32 9.27 9.70 -6.25
C ASP A 32 8.98 9.64 -7.77
N PRO A 33 9.07 10.76 -8.51
CA PRO A 33 8.80 10.76 -9.94
C PRO A 33 9.65 9.76 -10.72
N ALA A 34 10.88 9.48 -10.28
CA ALA A 34 11.74 8.50 -10.93
C ALA A 34 11.22 7.07 -10.80
N LYS A 35 10.42 6.77 -9.77
CA LYS A 35 9.79 5.46 -9.57
C LYS A 35 8.53 5.27 -10.40
N LEU A 36 7.91 6.35 -10.88
CA LEU A 36 6.71 6.28 -11.71
C LEU A 36 6.98 5.70 -13.11
N SER A 37 8.22 5.77 -13.58
CA SER A 37 8.64 5.12 -14.83
C SER A 37 9.04 3.66 -14.66
N ASP A 38 9.11 3.14 -13.43
CA ASP A 38 9.36 1.71 -13.21
C ASP A 38 8.17 0.89 -13.75
N PRO A 39 8.41 -0.11 -14.62
CA PRO A 39 7.32 -0.87 -15.24
C PRO A 39 6.42 -1.62 -14.25
N THR A 40 6.95 -2.07 -13.11
CA THR A 40 6.17 -2.81 -12.11
C THR A 40 5.25 -1.88 -11.35
N ILE A 41 5.75 -0.70 -10.95
CA ILE A 41 4.98 0.33 -10.26
C ILE A 41 3.93 0.93 -11.20
N TYR A 42 4.30 1.23 -12.45
CA TYR A 42 3.42 1.88 -13.41
C TYR A 42 2.12 1.09 -13.68
N ARG A 43 2.16 -0.25 -13.61
CA ARG A 43 0.95 -1.07 -13.83
C ARG A 43 -0.13 -0.85 -12.77
N PHE A 44 0.25 -0.49 -11.54
CA PHE A 44 -0.73 -0.11 -10.51
C PHE A 44 -1.41 1.23 -10.85
N HIS A 45 -0.63 2.21 -11.34
CA HIS A 45 -1.17 3.49 -11.80
C HIS A 45 -2.11 3.31 -12.98
N GLU A 46 -1.71 2.51 -13.98
CA GLU A 46 -2.54 2.21 -15.15
C GLU A 46 -3.84 1.49 -14.76
N ALA A 47 -3.77 0.45 -13.93
CA ALA A 47 -4.95 -0.27 -13.46
C ALA A 47 -5.92 0.66 -12.71
N LEU A 48 -5.42 1.51 -11.81
CA LEU A 48 -6.26 2.47 -11.08
C LEU A 48 -6.78 3.59 -11.98
N ALA A 49 -6.03 4.01 -13.01
CA ALA A 49 -6.52 5.00 -13.98
C ALA A 49 -7.65 4.43 -14.85
N VAL A 50 -7.55 3.16 -15.25
CA VAL A 50 -8.58 2.48 -16.06
C VAL A 50 -9.83 2.16 -15.22
N TYR A 51 -9.66 1.60 -14.02
CA TYR A 51 -10.77 1.10 -13.22
C TYR A 51 -11.25 2.07 -12.14
N GLY A 52 -10.52 3.14 -11.85
CA GLY A 52 -10.83 4.10 -10.79
C GLY A 52 -12.27 4.62 -10.82
N PRO A 53 -12.80 5.07 -11.97
CA PRO A 53 -14.21 5.48 -12.06
C PRO A 53 -15.19 4.35 -11.72
N ALA A 54 -14.96 3.13 -12.20
CA ALA A 54 -15.83 1.99 -11.91
C ALA A 54 -15.77 1.59 -10.42
N LEU A 55 -14.57 1.58 -9.83
CA LEU A 55 -14.38 1.31 -8.41
C LEU A 55 -15.07 2.36 -7.54
N LYS A 56 -15.01 3.64 -7.92
CA LYS A 56 -15.73 4.71 -7.23
C LYS A 56 -17.23 4.44 -7.20
N GLU A 57 -17.84 4.19 -8.37
CA GLU A 57 -19.29 3.97 -8.44
C GLU A 57 -19.70 2.73 -7.63
N LEU A 58 -18.92 1.65 -7.67
CA LEU A 58 -19.18 0.44 -6.87
C LEU A 58 -19.08 0.72 -5.36
N ILE A 59 -18.09 1.51 -4.91
CA ILE A 59 -17.99 1.90 -3.50
C ILE A 59 -19.21 2.73 -3.10
N HIS A 60 -19.65 3.65 -3.95
CA HIS A 60 -20.81 4.51 -3.67
C HIS A 60 -22.13 3.74 -3.68
N GLU A 61 -22.27 2.75 -4.55
CA GLU A 61 -23.44 1.86 -4.60
C GLU A 61 -23.53 0.95 -3.35
N GLU A 62 -22.42 0.34 -2.94
CA GLU A 62 -22.40 -0.64 -1.84
C GLU A 62 -22.34 0.02 -0.45
N PHE A 63 -21.63 1.15 -0.31
CA PHE A 63 -21.33 1.76 1.01
C PHE A 63 -21.92 3.17 1.20
N GLY A 64 -22.33 3.84 0.12
CA GLY A 64 -22.80 5.22 0.13
C GLY A 64 -21.69 6.25 -0.12
N ASP A 65 -22.01 7.54 0.04
CA ASP A 65 -21.04 8.62 -0.20
C ASP A 65 -19.95 8.66 0.87
N GLY A 66 -18.70 8.58 0.41
CA GLY A 66 -17.53 8.42 1.25
C GLY A 66 -16.33 7.90 0.46
N ILE A 67 -15.32 7.44 1.21
CA ILE A 67 -14.05 6.94 0.67
C ILE A 67 -13.54 5.71 1.42
N MET A 68 -12.72 4.92 0.72
CA MET A 68 -11.83 3.94 1.35
C MET A 68 -10.59 4.66 1.91
N SER A 69 -10.33 4.55 3.21
CA SER A 69 -9.15 5.14 3.84
C SER A 69 -7.86 4.54 3.30
N ALA A 70 -6.83 5.37 3.07
CA ALA A 70 -5.45 4.95 2.83
C ALA A 70 -4.56 5.05 4.09
N ILE A 71 -5.15 5.30 5.27
CA ILE A 71 -4.45 5.38 6.56
C ILE A 71 -4.81 4.21 7.45
N ASN A 72 -6.11 3.97 7.69
CA ASN A 72 -6.58 2.71 8.27
C ASN A 72 -6.75 1.72 7.11
N PHE A 73 -5.61 1.21 6.65
CA PHE A 73 -5.46 0.53 5.39
C PHE A 73 -4.38 -0.55 5.47
N ASN A 74 -4.64 -1.70 4.88
CA ASN A 74 -3.69 -2.79 4.72
C ASN A 74 -3.57 -3.17 3.24
N VAL A 75 -2.37 -3.61 2.87
CA VAL A 75 -2.08 -4.20 1.56
C VAL A 75 -1.51 -5.58 1.77
N ASP A 76 -2.01 -6.55 1.01
CA ASP A 76 -1.47 -7.91 0.98
C ASP A 76 -1.21 -8.35 -0.46
N ILE A 77 -0.22 -9.23 -0.61
CA ILE A 77 0.16 -9.81 -1.91
C ILE A 77 0.22 -11.33 -1.76
N LYS A 78 -0.52 -12.02 -2.62
CA LYS A 78 -0.49 -13.48 -2.70
C LYS A 78 -0.20 -13.94 -4.12
N ARG A 79 0.61 -14.99 -4.22
CA ARG A 79 0.74 -15.76 -5.47
C ARG A 79 -0.47 -16.70 -5.57
N ARG A 80 -1.08 -16.76 -6.74
CA ARG A 80 -2.13 -17.73 -7.05
C ARG A 80 -1.72 -18.50 -8.30
N GLU A 81 -1.59 -19.82 -8.17
CA GLU A 81 -1.31 -20.70 -9.30
C GLU A 81 -2.42 -20.62 -10.36
N HIS A 82 -2.04 -20.68 -11.63
CA HIS A 82 -2.97 -20.64 -12.75
C HIS A 82 -2.37 -21.40 -13.94
N PRO A 83 -3.18 -22.12 -14.74
CA PRO A 83 -2.68 -22.97 -15.84
C PRO A 83 -1.76 -22.25 -16.83
N ASP A 84 -2.04 -20.97 -17.12
CA ASP A 84 -1.27 -20.13 -18.04
C ASP A 84 -0.14 -19.32 -17.37
N GLY A 85 0.24 -19.69 -16.13
CA GLY A 85 1.25 -18.99 -15.34
C GLY A 85 0.68 -18.25 -14.14
N ASP A 86 1.46 -18.22 -13.06
CA ASP A 86 1.06 -17.67 -11.77
C ASP A 86 0.54 -16.24 -11.84
N ARG A 87 -0.46 -15.94 -11.02
CA ARG A 87 -1.05 -14.61 -10.87
C ARG A 87 -0.60 -13.95 -9.59
N VAL A 88 -0.42 -12.63 -9.67
CA VAL A 88 -0.26 -11.76 -8.50
C VAL A 88 -1.64 -11.28 -8.08
N VAL A 89 -2.05 -11.66 -6.87
CA VAL A 89 -3.27 -11.16 -6.24
C VAL A 89 -2.87 -10.08 -5.26
N VAL A 90 -3.39 -8.87 -5.48
CA VAL A 90 -3.20 -7.74 -4.57
C VAL A 90 -4.54 -7.42 -3.92
N THR A 91 -4.53 -7.31 -2.60
CA THR A 91 -5.72 -6.93 -1.82
C THR A 91 -5.49 -5.58 -1.18
N PHE A 92 -6.43 -4.67 -1.42
CA PHE A 92 -6.53 -3.37 -0.76
C PHE A 92 -7.68 -3.44 0.23
N ASP A 93 -7.37 -3.35 1.52
CA ASP A 93 -8.34 -3.43 2.59
C ASP A 93 -8.30 -2.13 3.39
N GLY A 94 -9.29 -1.27 3.14
CA GLY A 94 -9.37 0.04 3.76
C GLY A 94 -10.70 0.26 4.47
N LYS A 95 -10.63 0.89 5.64
CA LYS A 95 -11.83 1.32 6.36
C LYS A 95 -12.63 2.31 5.51
N PHE A 96 -13.93 2.05 5.32
CA PHE A 96 -14.86 3.03 4.75
C PHE A 96 -15.09 4.19 5.72
N LEU A 97 -15.07 5.42 5.18
CA LEU A 97 -15.32 6.66 5.89
C LEU A 97 -16.48 7.39 5.22
N ASP A 98 -17.63 7.45 5.89
CA ASP A 98 -18.82 8.14 5.42
C ASP A 98 -18.65 9.66 5.49
N TYR A 99 -19.10 10.37 4.46
CA TYR A 99 -19.18 11.82 4.51
C TYR A 99 -20.46 12.26 5.22
N ARG A 100 -20.29 13.02 6.30
CA ARG A 100 -21.39 13.65 7.02
C ARG A 100 -21.32 15.15 6.81
N TRP A 101 -22.38 15.70 6.24
CA TRP A 101 -22.64 17.12 6.12
C TRP A 101 -23.72 17.55 7.12
#